data_AF-A0A385YZ58-F1
#
_entry.id   AF-A0A385YZ58-F1
#
_cell.length_a   1.000
_cell.length_b   1.000
_cell.length_c   1.000
_cell.angle_alpha   90.00
_cell.angle_beta   90.00
_cell.angle_gamma   90.00
#
_symmetry.space_group_name_H-M   'P 1'
#
loop_
_entity.id
_entity.type
_entity.pdbx_description
1 polymer ?
#
loop_
_entity_poly.entity_id
_entity_poly.type
_entity_poly.pdbx_seq_one_letter_code
_entity_poly.pdbx_strand_id
1 'polypeptide(L)'
;MDEKLTEEINKTYQYCTVQLNAFSLMLVTALSGFCGGIAWALIIFIADWVGMVSLDRFDKPLVNFIAFPIIGAFGSSLFSIVGYPIYNWVCKNLRGQRLVGIFHDPHN
;
A
#
# COMPACT_ATOMS: atom_id res chain seq x y z
N MET A 1 -37.79 -0.80 -19.19
CA MET A 1 -37.14 -2.06 -18.74
C MET A 1 -35.91 -1.79 -17.87
N ASP A 2 -35.47 -0.52 -17.75
CA ASP A 2 -34.29 -0.12 -16.96
C ASP A 2 -34.53 0.07 -15.45
N GLU A 3 -35.77 0.27 -15.01
CA GLU A 3 -36.05 0.58 -13.60
C GLU A 3 -35.79 -0.63 -12.68
N LYS A 4 -36.11 -1.85 -13.14
CA LYS A 4 -35.83 -3.10 -12.40
C LYS A 4 -34.33 -3.42 -12.29
N LEU A 5 -33.55 -3.13 -13.34
CA LEU A 5 -32.10 -3.34 -13.33
C LEU A 5 -31.43 -2.40 -12.32
N THR A 6 -31.93 -1.16 -12.24
CA THR A 6 -31.41 -0.15 -11.31
C THR A 6 -31.70 -0.52 -9.85
N GLU A 7 -32.87 -1.10 -9.56
CA GLU A 7 -33.19 -1.62 -8.21
C GLU A 7 -32.35 -2.83 -7.78
N GLU A 8 -32.06 -3.78 -8.68
CA GLU A 8 -31.21 -4.94 -8.36
C GLU A 8 -29.75 -4.52 -8.07
N ILE A 9 -29.22 -3.56 -8.85
CA ILE A 9 -27.90 -2.98 -8.58
C ILE A 9 -27.90 -2.30 -7.20
N ASN A 10 -28.94 -1.54 -6.86
CA ASN A 10 -29.02 -0.82 -5.58
C ASN A 10 -29.17 -1.75 -4.36
N LYS A 11 -29.70 -2.96 -4.52
CA LYS A 11 -29.72 -4.00 -3.47
C LYS A 11 -28.36 -4.67 -3.26
N THR A 12 -27.51 -4.69 -4.28
CA THR A 12 -26.25 -5.43 -4.29
C THR A 12 -25.07 -4.61 -3.78
N TYR A 13 -25.19 -3.28 -3.88
CA TYR A 13 -24.11 -2.36 -3.54
C TYR A 13 -24.56 -1.31 -2.52
N GLN A 14 -23.99 -1.36 -1.32
CA GLN A 14 -24.17 -0.34 -0.30
C GLN A 14 -22.98 0.64 -0.29
N TYR A 15 -23.28 1.92 -0.06
CA TYR A 15 -22.28 2.94 0.26
C TYR A 15 -21.70 2.68 1.64
N CYS A 16 -20.71 1.78 1.70
CA CYS A 16 -20.04 1.41 2.94
C CYS A 16 -18.80 2.25 3.15
N THR A 17 -18.62 2.69 4.40
CA THR A 17 -17.45 3.44 4.83
C THR A 17 -16.51 2.50 5.56
N VAL A 18 -15.47 2.01 4.88
CA VAL A 18 -14.55 1.01 5.44
C VAL A 18 -13.35 1.70 6.07
N GLN A 19 -13.11 1.41 7.35
CA GLN A 19 -11.83 1.75 8.03
C GLN A 19 -10.85 0.61 7.76
N LEU A 20 -9.61 0.91 7.37
CA LEU A 20 -8.63 -0.14 7.17
C LEU A 20 -8.31 -0.81 8.51
N ASN A 21 -8.45 -2.13 8.55
CA ASN A 21 -7.94 -2.91 9.66
C ASN A 21 -6.40 -2.85 9.69
N ALA A 22 -5.79 -3.07 10.85
CA ALA A 22 -4.33 -3.01 11.03
C ALA A 22 -3.59 -3.89 10.00
N PHE A 23 -4.14 -5.08 9.72
CA PHE A 23 -3.58 -5.99 8.73
C PHE A 23 -3.64 -5.44 7.29
N SER A 24 -4.75 -4.81 6.91
CA SER A 24 -4.90 -4.18 5.59
C SER A 24 -3.96 -2.97 5.45
N LEU A 25 -3.81 -2.17 6.51
CA LEU A 25 -2.86 -1.07 6.56
C LEU A 25 -1.43 -1.58 6.37
N MET A 26 -1.07 -2.65 7.10
CA MET A 26 0.24 -3.31 6.98
C MET A 26 0.51 -3.78 5.56
N LEU A 27 -0.44 -4.43 4.91
CA LEU A 27 -0.30 -4.93 3.54
C LEU A 27 -0.09 -3.77 2.55
N VAL A 28 -0.89 -2.70 2.66
CA VAL A 28 -0.75 -1.51 1.81
C VAL A 28 0.62 -0.85 2.00
N THR A 29 1.07 -0.71 3.25
CA THR A 29 2.41 -0.15 3.53
C THR A 29 3.54 -1.07 3.08
N ALA A 30 3.38 -2.39 3.21
CA ALA A 30 4.36 -3.37 2.74
C ALA A 30 4.50 -3.30 1.21
N LEU A 31 3.37 -3.20 0.50
CA LEU A 31 3.36 -3.04 -0.95
C LEU A 31 4.00 -1.72 -1.39
N SER A 32 3.69 -0.61 -0.70
CA SER A 32 4.31 0.68 -1.03
C SER A 32 5.82 0.68 -0.75
N GLY A 33 6.25 0.07 0.35
CA GLY A 33 7.67 -0.13 0.68
C GLY A 33 8.39 -1.04 -0.31
N PHE A 34 7.72 -2.09 -0.80
CA PHE A 34 8.24 -2.95 -1.85
C PHE A 34 8.49 -2.18 -3.14
N CYS A 35 7.49 -1.43 -3.62
CA CYS A 35 7.63 -0.58 -4.81
C CYS A 35 8.70 0.50 -4.63
N GLY A 36 8.77 1.10 -3.44
CA GLY A 36 9.81 2.05 -3.07
C GLY A 36 11.21 1.42 -3.10
N GLY A 37 11.35 0.19 -2.62
CA GLY A 37 12.60 -0.57 -2.68
C GLY A 37 13.04 -0.91 -4.11
N ILE A 38 12.10 -1.23 -5.02
CA ILE A 38 12.39 -1.42 -6.45
C ILE A 38 12.86 -0.11 -7.07
N ALA A 39 12.13 0.99 -6.84
CA ALA A 39 12.49 2.29 -7.36
C ALA A 39 13.89 2.72 -6.87
N TRP A 40 14.19 2.48 -5.59
CA TRP A 40 15.49 2.75 -5.01
C TRP A 40 16.62 1.91 -5.62
N ALA A 41 16.38 0.61 -5.83
CA ALA A 41 17.34 -0.27 -6.50
C ALA A 41 17.65 0.21 -7.94
N LEU A 42 16.63 0.66 -8.68
CA LEU A 42 16.80 1.23 -10.02
C LEU A 42 17.61 2.54 -9.99
N ILE A 43 17.34 3.42 -9.03
CA ILE A 43 18.09 4.68 -8.88
C ILE A 43 19.58 4.39 -8.62
N ILE A 44 19.88 3.45 -7.72
CA ILE A 44 21.28 3.06 -7.43
C ILE A 44 21.93 2.47 -8.67
N PHE A 45 21.24 1.59 -9.40
CA PHE A 45 21.76 1.01 -10.64
C PHE A 45 22.10 2.07 -11.69
N ILE A 46 21.24 3.07 -11.87
CA ILE A 46 21.50 4.19 -12.79
C ILE A 46 22.66 5.04 -12.27
N ALA A 47 22.72 5.33 -10.97
CA ALA A 47 23.77 6.14 -10.37
C ALA A 47 25.16 5.46 -10.47
N ASP A 48 25.21 4.14 -10.33
CA ASP A 48 26.39 3.31 -10.55
C ASP A 48 26.82 3.33 -12.03
N TRP A 49 25.87 3.16 -12.95
CA TRP A 49 26.13 3.26 -14.40
C TRP A 49 26.71 4.61 -14.83
N VAL A 50 26.27 5.71 -14.20
CA VAL A 50 26.80 7.07 -14.45
C VAL A 50 28.14 7.32 -13.72
N GLY A 51 28.60 6.38 -12.88
CA GLY A 51 29.85 6.49 -12.11
C GLY A 51 29.76 7.46 -10.94
N MET A 52 28.55 7.79 -10.47
CA MET A 52 28.34 8.68 -9.32
C MET A 52 28.50 7.96 -7.97
N VAL A 53 28.37 6.63 -7.96
CA VAL A 53 28.40 5.80 -6.75
C VAL A 53 29.38 4.66 -6.98
N SER A 54 30.47 4.61 -6.22
CA SER A 54 31.50 3.57 -6.28
C SER A 54 31.59 2.86 -4.93
N LEU A 55 30.47 2.32 -4.48
CA LEU A 55 30.36 1.62 -3.21
C LEU A 55 30.35 0.12 -3.49
N ASP A 56 31.40 -0.57 -3.09
CA ASP A 56 31.67 -2.02 -3.25
C ASP A 56 30.49 -2.92 -2.77
N ARG A 57 29.66 -2.39 -1.86
CA ARG A 57 28.42 -3.06 -1.41
C ARG A 57 27.34 -3.11 -2.50
N PHE A 58 27.36 -2.21 -3.48
CA PHE A 58 26.36 -2.13 -4.53
C PHE A 58 26.76 -2.81 -5.86
N ASP A 59 27.98 -3.33 -5.96
CA ASP A 59 28.52 -4.00 -7.16
C ASP A 59 27.77 -5.27 -7.59
N LYS A 60 26.84 -5.75 -6.75
CA LYS A 60 25.97 -6.90 -7.05
C LYS A 60 24.56 -6.42 -7.35
N PRO A 61 24.27 -5.94 -8.58
CA PRO A 61 22.98 -5.33 -8.93
C PRO A 61 21.81 -6.30 -8.72
N LEU A 62 22.00 -7.58 -9.04
CA LEU A 62 20.99 -8.63 -8.83
C LEU A 62 20.63 -8.82 -7.35
N VAL A 63 21.63 -8.79 -6.46
CA VAL A 63 21.41 -8.94 -5.01
C VAL A 63 20.64 -7.73 -4.47
N ASN A 64 21.01 -6.52 -4.91
CA ASN A 64 20.35 -5.28 -4.52
C ASN A 64 18.91 -5.21 -4.99
N PHE A 65 18.64 -5.68 -6.21
CA PHE A 65 17.29 -5.69 -6.79
C PHE A 65 16.33 -6.64 -6.04
N ILE A 66 16.85 -7.62 -5.32
CA ILE A 66 16.06 -8.52 -4.48
C ILE A 66 16.03 -8.01 -3.03
N ALA A 67 17.16 -7.58 -2.50
CA ALA A 67 17.29 -7.18 -1.11
C ALA A 67 16.53 -5.89 -0.79
N PHE A 68 16.62 -4.84 -1.62
CA PHE A 68 15.98 -3.56 -1.31
C PHE A 68 14.45 -3.61 -1.30
N PRO A 69 13.77 -4.30 -2.24
CA PRO A 69 12.33 -4.47 -2.15
C PRO A 69 11.88 -5.24 -0.91
N ILE A 70 12.62 -6.29 -0.51
CA ILE A 70 12.30 -7.08 0.68
C ILE A 70 12.51 -6.25 1.95
N ILE A 71 13.64 -5.55 2.06
CA ILE A 71 13.94 -4.65 3.19
C ILE A 71 12.92 -3.51 3.25
N GLY A 72 12.57 -2.94 2.09
CA GLY A 72 11.57 -1.89 1.96
C GLY A 72 10.20 -2.36 2.44
N ALA A 73 9.74 -3.53 1.99
CA ALA A 73 8.47 -4.12 2.40
C ALA A 73 8.44 -4.46 3.90
N PHE A 74 9.51 -5.05 4.43
CA PHE A 74 9.60 -5.40 5.84
C PHE A 74 9.65 -4.14 6.71
N GLY A 75 10.52 -3.18 6.38
CA GLY A 75 10.65 -1.92 7.10
C GLY A 75 9.34 -1.14 7.14
N SER A 76 8.67 -0.97 5.98
CA SER A 76 7.39 -0.26 5.92
C SER A 76 6.28 -0.98 6.67
N SER A 77 6.25 -2.32 6.65
CA SER A 77 5.29 -3.11 7.43
C SER A 77 5.46 -2.88 8.94
N LEU A 78 6.70 -2.75 9.45
CA LEU A 78 6.94 -2.45 10.86
C LEU A 78 6.51 -1.03 11.21
N PHE A 79 6.77 -0.06 10.33
CA PHE A 79 6.28 1.31 10.52
C PHE A 79 4.75 1.38 10.56
N SER A 80 4.03 0.46 9.90
CA SER A 80 2.57 0.40 9.99
C SER A 80 2.06 0.01 11.38
N ILE A 81 2.80 -0.84 12.11
CA ILE A 81 2.43 -1.24 13.47
C ILE A 81 2.55 -0.03 14.40
N VAL A 82 3.62 0.74 14.26
CA VAL A 82 3.86 1.98 15.02
C VAL A 82 2.92 3.10 14.57
N GLY A 83 2.57 3.16 13.29
CA GLY A 83 1.68 4.16 12.70
C GLY A 83 0.20 3.88 12.92
N TYR A 84 -0.19 2.63 13.21
CA TYR A 84 -1.59 2.25 13.40
C TYR A 84 -2.30 2.98 14.55
N PRO A 85 -1.69 3.17 15.74
CA PRO A 85 -2.27 4.00 16.80
C PRO A 85 -2.58 5.43 16.33
N ILE A 86 -1.66 6.03 15.57
CA ILE A 86 -1.82 7.37 15.01
C ILE A 86 -2.94 7.38 13.96
N TYR A 87 -2.95 6.41 13.05
CA TYR A 87 -4.00 6.22 12.05
C TYR A 87 -5.37 6.07 12.71
N ASN A 88 -5.50 5.24 13.74
CA ASN A 88 -6.74 5.03 14.48
C ASN A 88 -7.19 6.31 15.20
N TRP A 89 -6.26 7.04 15.83
CA TRP A 89 -6.56 8.32 16.46
C TRP A 89 -7.02 9.37 15.42
N VAL A 90 -6.33 9.48 14.29
CA VAL A 90 -6.70 10.36 13.18
C VAL A 90 -8.08 9.98 12.65
N CYS A 91 -8.36 8.71 12.36
CA CYS A 91 -9.67 8.26 11.86
C CYS A 91 -10.83 8.48 12.85
N LYS A 92 -10.56 8.49 14.16
CA LYS A 92 -11.55 8.82 15.19
C LYS A 92 -11.87 10.31 15.22
N ASN A 93 -10.88 11.17 15.03
CA ASN A 93 -11.03 12.63 15.10
C ASN A 93 -11.48 13.24 13.76
N LEU A 94 -10.94 12.74 12.65
CA LEU A 94 -11.30 13.11 11.28
C LEU A 94 -12.29 12.07 10.77
N ARG A 95 -13.59 12.30 11.01
CA ARG A 95 -14.72 11.51 10.48
C ARG A 95 -14.71 11.33 8.93
N GLY A 96 -13.77 11.93 8.21
CA GLY A 96 -13.78 12.14 6.76
C GLY A 96 -12.93 11.22 5.89
N GLN A 97 -11.96 10.46 6.41
CA GLN A 97 -11.22 9.47 5.58
C GLN A 97 -11.86 8.09 5.68
N ARG A 98 -13.15 8.06 5.35
CA ARG A 98 -13.85 6.82 5.08
C ARG A 98 -13.64 6.54 3.60
N LEU A 99 -13.06 5.39 3.25
CA LEU A 99 -13.04 4.96 1.85
C LEU A 99 -14.50 4.82 1.42
N VAL A 100 -14.98 5.74 0.59
CA VAL A 100 -16.32 5.73 0.03
C VAL A 100 -16.23 5.02 -1.31
N GLY A 101 -16.91 3.88 -1.42
CA GLY A 101 -16.89 3.06 -2.62
C GLY A 101 -18.18 2.24 -2.72
N ILE A 102 -18.40 1.71 -3.91
CA ILE A 102 -19.46 0.75 -4.20
C ILE A 102 -18.90 -0.63 -3.81
N PHE A 103 -19.24 -1.12 -2.63
CA PHE A 103 -18.79 -2.43 -2.15
C PHE A 103 -19.92 -3.45 -2.28
N HIS A 104 -19.57 -4.63 -2.77
CA HIS A 104 -20.50 -5.76 -2.86
C HIS A 104 -20.73 -6.33 -1.45
N ASP A 105 -21.99 -6.48 -1.05
CA ASP A 105 -22.36 -7.13 0.20
C ASP A 105 -22.15 -8.66 0.09
N PRO A 106 -21.25 -9.27 0.88
CA PRO A 106 -20.98 -10.71 0.80
C PRO A 106 -22.11 -11.59 1.36
N HIS A 107 -23.20 -10.99 1.89
CA HIS A 107 -24.34 -11.70 2.47
C HIS A 107 -25.59 -11.75 1.58
N ASN A 108 -25.54 -11.22 0.35
CA ASN A 108 -26.56 -11.34 -0.69
C ASN A 108 -26.07 -12.28 -1.80
#